data_AF-A0ABD2K8F5-F1
#
_entry.id   AF-A0ABD2K8F5-F1
#
_cell.length_a   1.000
_cell.length_b   1.000
_cell.length_c   1.000
_cell.angle_alpha   90.00
_cell.angle_beta   90.00
_cell.angle_gamma   90.00
#
_symmetry.space_group_name_H-M   'P 1'
#
loop_
_entity.id
_entity.type
_entity.pdbx_description
1 polymer ?
#
loop_
_entity_poly.entity_id
_entity_poly.type
_entity_poly.pdbx_seq_one_letter_code
_entity_poly.pdbx_strand_id
1 'polypeptide(L)'
;MVCANLLKLSPLLVVVLVQLCLLASGQQSPPIVYLRSFANKKVVSAWNAGKDQLVARLDAPGTAADAWEKFEWIKNSDGTVSLRALANGKYVCADKDRDAKLIANKDWNQVWERYNKVDNADGTISLRAVMNNKYVCAEQNLNDSPLTANRDNNLGWEKFYVVII
;
A
#
# COMPACT_ATOMS: atom_id res chain seq x y z
N MET A 1 -21.25 10.28 24.47
CA MET A 1 -22.32 9.72 25.36
C MET A 1 -23.01 8.49 24.74
N VAL A 2 -22.33 7.68 23.89
CA VAL A 2 -22.93 6.50 23.22
C VAL A 2 -22.43 5.16 23.79
N CYS A 3 -21.26 5.13 24.42
CA CYS A 3 -20.60 3.88 24.81
C CYS A 3 -21.25 3.12 25.98
N ALA A 4 -22.02 3.80 26.85
CA ALA A 4 -22.56 3.18 28.07
C ALA A 4 -23.80 2.29 27.85
N ASN A 5 -24.50 2.43 26.71
CA ASN A 5 -25.73 1.68 26.43
C ASN A 5 -25.52 0.42 25.56
N LEU A 6 -24.33 0.19 25.00
CA LEU A 6 -24.06 -1.02 24.20
C LEU A 6 -23.92 -2.30 25.04
N LEU A 7 -23.55 -2.18 26.33
CA LEU A 7 -23.33 -3.32 27.22
C LEU A 7 -24.63 -4.04 27.66
N LYS A 8 -25.79 -3.46 27.36
CA LYS A 8 -27.11 -4.06 27.65
C LYS A 8 -27.75 -4.77 26.45
N LEU A 9 -27.09 -4.74 25.30
CA LEU A 9 -27.61 -5.31 24.06
C LEU A 9 -27.16 -6.76 23.92
N SER A 10 -27.98 -7.58 23.26
CA SER A 10 -27.56 -8.95 22.94
C SER A 10 -26.32 -8.93 22.04
N PRO A 11 -25.44 -9.94 22.09
CA PRO A 11 -24.25 -10.02 21.25
C PRO A 11 -24.57 -9.86 19.75
N LEU A 12 -25.71 -10.42 19.31
CA LEU A 12 -26.20 -10.30 17.94
C LEU A 12 -26.55 -8.84 17.58
N LEU A 13 -27.20 -8.12 18.50
CA LEU A 13 -27.58 -6.73 18.29
C LEU A 13 -26.37 -5.78 18.33
N VAL A 14 -25.36 -6.09 19.14
CA VAL A 14 -24.07 -5.38 19.13
C VAL A 14 -23.37 -5.56 17.77
N VAL A 15 -23.30 -6.79 17.25
CA VAL A 15 -22.71 -7.07 15.93
C VAL A 15 -23.45 -6.35 14.82
N VAL A 16 -24.79 -6.38 14.82
CA VAL A 16 -25.62 -5.68 13.83
C VAL A 16 -25.40 -4.17 13.89
N LEU A 17 -25.33 -3.56 15.09
CA LEU A 17 -25.09 -2.13 15.23
C LEU A 17 -23.68 -1.71 14.83
N VAL A 18 -22.67 -2.53 15.12
CA VAL A 18 -21.30 -2.30 14.65
C VAL A 18 -21.23 -2.37 13.13
N GLN A 19 -21.89 -3.36 12.51
CA GLN A 19 -21.97 -3.50 11.05
C GLN A 19 -22.70 -2.31 10.41
N LEU A 20 -23.81 -1.85 10.99
CA LEU A 20 -24.56 -0.67 10.52
C LEU A 20 -23.75 0.62 10.70
N CYS A 21 -22.98 0.78 11.79
CA CYS A 21 -22.08 1.91 11.98
C CYS A 21 -20.92 1.91 10.98
N LEU A 22 -20.36 0.74 10.65
CA LEU A 22 -19.32 0.59 9.61
C LEU A 22 -19.86 0.96 8.22
N LEU A 23 -21.09 0.52 7.90
CA LEU A 23 -21.77 0.87 6.66
C LEU A 23 -22.12 2.37 6.60
N ALA A 24 -22.58 2.95 7.71
CA ALA A 24 -22.95 4.38 7.78
C ALA A 24 -21.73 5.32 7.76
N SER A 25 -20.55 4.85 8.17
CA SER A 25 -19.29 5.61 8.14
C SER A 25 -18.50 5.45 6.83
N GLY A 26 -18.98 4.63 5.90
CA GLY A 26 -18.25 4.30 4.66
C GLY A 26 -16.89 3.63 4.90
N GLN A 27 -16.61 3.18 6.12
CA GLN A 27 -15.37 2.51 6.49
C GLN A 27 -15.49 1.03 6.11
N GLN A 28 -15.41 0.74 4.82
CA GLN A 28 -15.14 -0.62 4.35
C GLN A 28 -13.68 -0.95 4.63
N SER A 29 -13.39 -2.19 5.06
CA SER A 29 -12.02 -2.69 5.22
C SER A 29 -11.20 -2.35 3.98
N PRO A 30 -9.94 -1.85 4.12
CA PRO A 30 -9.08 -1.58 2.99
C PRO A 30 -9.03 -2.79 2.04
N PRO A 31 -9.23 -2.60 0.73
CA PRO A 31 -9.11 -3.71 -0.21
C PRO A 31 -7.68 -4.23 -0.21
N ILE A 32 -7.53 -5.53 -0.37
CA ILE A 32 -6.22 -6.16 -0.55
C ILE A 32 -5.86 -6.05 -2.02
N VAL A 33 -4.61 -5.67 -2.29
CA VAL A 33 -4.08 -5.51 -3.63
C VAL A 33 -2.70 -6.14 -3.76
N TYR A 34 -2.29 -6.36 -5.00
CA TYR A 34 -0.87 -6.42 -5.36
C TYR A 34 -0.55 -5.34 -6.39
N LEU A 35 0.71 -4.92 -6.42
CA LEU A 35 1.23 -4.01 -7.44
C LEU A 35 2.02 -4.79 -8.47
N ARG A 36 1.84 -4.45 -9.75
CA ARG A 36 2.66 -4.96 -10.85
C ARG A 36 3.34 -3.81 -11.57
N SER A 37 4.67 -3.85 -11.66
CA SER A 37 5.44 -2.84 -12.39
C SER A 37 5.05 -2.83 -13.85
N PHE A 38 4.81 -1.64 -14.40
CA PHE A 38 4.53 -1.46 -15.82
C PHE A 38 5.76 -1.83 -16.67
N ALA A 39 6.96 -1.55 -16.18
CA ALA A 39 8.20 -1.65 -16.95
C ALA A 39 8.61 -3.10 -17.24
N ASN A 40 8.62 -3.98 -16.24
CA ASN A 40 9.02 -5.39 -16.38
C ASN A 40 7.89 -6.39 -16.22
N LYS A 41 6.65 -5.93 -15.97
CA LYS A 41 5.47 -6.78 -15.73
C LYS A 41 5.58 -7.69 -14.49
N LYS A 42 6.57 -7.47 -13.62
CA LYS A 42 6.77 -8.23 -12.40
C LYS A 42 5.96 -7.66 -11.24
N VAL A 43 5.56 -8.54 -10.33
CA VAL A 43 4.83 -8.23 -9.10
C VAL A 43 5.80 -7.71 -8.04
N VAL A 44 5.36 -6.67 -7.34
CA VAL A 44 6.07 -6.04 -6.22
C VAL A 44 5.90 -6.90 -4.97
N SER A 45 7.01 -7.17 -4.30
CA SER A 45 7.08 -8.01 -3.12
C SER A 45 7.75 -7.25 -1.97
N ALA A 46 7.15 -7.30 -0.78
CA ALA A 46 7.76 -6.91 0.48
C ALA A 46 8.81 -7.96 0.87
N TRP A 47 10.01 -7.83 0.29
CA TRP A 47 11.07 -8.82 0.37
C TRP A 47 11.51 -9.12 1.81
N ASN A 48 11.94 -10.35 2.04
CA ASN A 48 12.43 -10.83 3.33
C ASN A 48 11.43 -10.54 4.46
N ALA A 49 10.17 -10.91 4.25
CA ALA A 49 9.04 -10.59 5.13
C ALA A 49 8.89 -9.08 5.44
N GLY A 50 9.15 -8.24 4.44
CA GLY A 50 9.07 -6.78 4.51
C GLY A 50 10.21 -6.10 5.28
N LYS A 51 11.26 -6.82 5.67
CA LYS A 51 12.44 -6.23 6.35
C LYS A 51 13.35 -5.47 5.38
N ASP A 52 13.34 -5.88 4.12
CA ASP A 52 14.14 -5.30 3.07
C ASP A 52 13.31 -4.40 2.15
N GLN A 53 14.02 -3.74 1.22
CA GLN A 53 13.40 -2.92 0.20
C GLN A 53 12.40 -3.73 -0.64
N LEU A 54 11.27 -3.12 -0.98
CA LEU A 54 10.32 -3.70 -1.92
C LEU A 54 10.98 -3.86 -3.30
N VAL A 55 10.75 -4.99 -3.94
CA VAL A 55 11.34 -5.32 -5.26
C VAL A 55 10.28 -5.86 -6.22
N ALA A 56 10.38 -5.52 -7.50
CA ALA A 56 9.47 -5.99 -8.55
C ALA A 56 10.11 -7.15 -9.34
N ARG A 57 9.99 -8.37 -8.81
CA ARG A 57 10.75 -9.54 -9.32
C ARG A 57 9.92 -10.76 -9.73
N LEU A 58 8.69 -10.90 -9.24
CA LEU A 58 7.91 -12.14 -9.39
C LEU A 58 7.00 -12.11 -10.62
N ASP A 59 6.79 -13.24 -11.29
CA ASP A 59 5.87 -13.35 -12.43
C ASP A 59 4.40 -13.33 -12.04
N ALA A 60 4.09 -13.75 -10.81
CA ALA A 60 2.75 -13.81 -10.25
C ALA A 60 2.79 -13.46 -8.76
N PRO A 61 1.68 -12.94 -8.18
CA PRO A 61 1.59 -12.84 -6.73
C PRO A 61 1.63 -14.25 -6.11
N GLY A 62 2.20 -14.37 -4.91
CA GLY A 62 2.16 -15.65 -4.19
C GLY A 62 0.73 -16.12 -3.87
N THR A 63 0.62 -17.35 -3.38
CA THR A 63 -0.67 -17.95 -3.00
C THR A 63 -1.33 -17.19 -1.85
N ALA A 64 -2.58 -17.51 -1.47
CA ALA A 64 -3.25 -16.89 -0.32
C ALA A 64 -2.39 -16.93 0.97
N ALA A 65 -1.62 -18.00 1.18
CA ALA A 65 -0.69 -18.16 2.30
C ALA A 65 0.58 -17.27 2.22
N ASP A 66 0.93 -16.77 1.03
CA ASP A 66 2.08 -15.91 0.79
C ASP A 66 1.69 -14.44 0.91
N ALA A 67 2.09 -13.81 2.00
CA ALA A 67 1.67 -12.45 2.34
C ALA A 67 2.56 -11.35 1.73
N TRP A 68 3.65 -11.71 1.04
CA TRP A 68 4.72 -10.77 0.67
C TRP A 68 4.33 -9.85 -0.48
N GLU A 69 3.49 -10.30 -1.40
CA GLU A 69 3.05 -9.50 -2.55
C GLU A 69 1.71 -8.78 -2.31
N LYS A 70 1.14 -8.95 -1.11
CA LYS A 70 -0.17 -8.43 -0.76
C LYS A 70 -0.04 -7.21 0.14
N PHE A 71 -0.82 -6.19 -0.19
CA PHE A 71 -0.88 -4.95 0.56
C PHE A 71 -2.34 -4.57 0.78
N GLU A 72 -2.66 -4.08 1.97
CA GLU A 72 -3.88 -3.29 2.13
C GLU A 72 -3.69 -1.94 1.44
N TRP A 73 -4.66 -1.57 0.62
CA TRP A 73 -4.71 -0.28 -0.04
C TRP A 73 -5.55 0.70 0.78
N ILE A 74 -4.87 1.56 1.54
CA ILE A 74 -5.51 2.47 2.50
C ILE A 74 -5.68 3.83 1.85
N LYS A 75 -6.92 4.29 1.75
CA LYS A 75 -7.24 5.67 1.33
C LYS A 75 -7.32 6.55 2.57
N ASN A 76 -6.49 7.58 2.63
CA ASN A 76 -6.41 8.50 3.75
C ASN A 76 -7.44 9.63 3.58
N SER A 77 -7.83 10.26 4.69
CA SER A 77 -8.78 11.39 4.68
C SER A 77 -8.25 12.64 3.97
N ASP A 78 -6.93 12.77 3.85
CA ASP A 78 -6.26 13.85 3.11
C ASP A 78 -6.17 13.59 1.59
N GLY A 79 -6.76 12.50 1.10
CA GLY A 79 -6.74 12.13 -0.32
C GLY A 79 -5.48 11.37 -0.76
N THR A 80 -4.48 11.23 0.11
CA THR A 80 -3.32 10.37 -0.16
C THR A 80 -3.69 8.89 -0.01
N VAL A 81 -2.79 8.02 -0.47
CA VAL A 81 -2.89 6.58 -0.26
C VAL A 81 -1.68 6.07 0.52
N SER A 82 -1.89 4.97 1.24
CA SER A 82 -0.86 4.24 1.95
C SER A 82 -0.97 2.75 1.68
N LEU A 83 0.16 2.06 1.75
CA LEU A 83 0.24 0.60 1.59
C LEU A 83 0.65 0.00 2.92
N ARG A 84 -0.07 -1.01 3.40
CA ARG A 84 0.33 -1.82 4.55
C ARG A 84 0.59 -3.25 4.10
N ALA A 85 1.82 -3.73 4.27
CA ALA A 85 2.22 -5.05 3.81
C ALA A 85 1.62 -6.14 4.69
N LEU A 86 0.97 -7.14 4.08
CA LEU A 86 0.44 -8.28 4.84
C LEU A 86 1.57 -9.15 5.40
N ALA A 87 2.76 -9.08 4.80
CA ALA A 87 3.96 -9.81 5.23
C ALA A 87 4.32 -9.62 6.70
N ASN A 88 4.09 -8.42 7.23
CA ASN A 88 4.51 -8.04 8.58
C ASN A 88 3.59 -7.02 9.27
N GLY A 89 2.48 -6.61 8.64
CA GLY A 89 1.52 -5.66 9.19
C GLY A 89 2.02 -4.21 9.25
N LYS A 90 3.12 -3.88 8.58
CA LYS A 90 3.74 -2.54 8.63
C LYS A 90 3.45 -1.73 7.37
N TYR A 91 3.42 -0.42 7.53
CA TYR A 91 3.28 0.54 6.44
C TYR A 91 4.56 0.61 5.60
N VAL A 92 4.37 0.73 4.30
CA VAL A 92 5.44 0.94 3.31
C VAL A 92 5.88 2.39 3.34
N CYS A 93 7.06 2.61 3.89
CA CYS A 93 7.71 3.90 4.05
C CYS A 93 8.65 4.17 2.87
N ALA A 94 8.56 5.37 2.28
CA ALA A 94 9.64 5.92 1.48
C ALA A 94 10.71 6.44 2.46
N ASP A 95 11.64 5.56 2.83
CA ASP A 95 12.52 5.77 3.97
C ASP A 95 13.61 6.80 3.64
N LYS A 96 13.40 8.03 4.10
CA LYS A 96 14.30 9.17 3.83
C LYS A 96 15.71 8.93 4.36
N ASP A 97 15.84 8.17 5.44
CA ASP A 97 17.14 7.84 6.05
C ASP A 97 17.86 6.71 5.30
N ARG A 98 17.21 6.13 4.29
CA ARG A 98 17.74 5.05 3.44
C ARG A 98 17.54 5.39 1.97
N ASP A 99 17.87 6.62 1.58
CA ASP A 99 17.80 7.10 0.18
C ASP A 99 16.43 6.95 -0.48
N ALA A 100 15.36 7.14 0.29
CA ALA A 100 13.97 7.01 -0.17
C ALA A 100 13.60 5.62 -0.70
N LYS A 101 14.32 4.56 -0.27
CA LYS A 101 13.96 3.16 -0.54
C LYS A 101 12.60 2.85 0.08
N LEU A 102 11.75 2.11 -0.64
CA LEU A 102 10.45 1.70 -0.11
C LEU A 102 10.60 0.45 0.76
N ILE A 103 10.27 0.54 2.05
CA ILE A 103 10.43 -0.55 3.03
C ILE A 103 9.18 -0.63 3.92
N ALA A 104 8.68 -1.83 4.19
CA ALA A 104 7.55 -2.05 5.10
C ALA A 104 8.01 -2.08 6.57
N ASN A 105 8.40 -0.92 7.14
CA ASN A 105 9.06 -0.85 8.45
C ASN A 105 8.38 0.06 9.49
N LYS A 106 7.19 0.61 9.22
CA LYS A 106 6.55 1.60 10.12
C LYS A 106 5.22 1.11 10.67
N ASP A 107 4.98 1.35 11.97
CA ASP A 107 3.74 0.94 12.64
C ASP A 107 2.61 1.96 12.48
N TRP A 108 2.94 3.20 12.09
CA TRP A 108 1.98 4.29 11.96
C TRP A 108 2.05 4.92 10.57
N ASN A 109 0.89 5.40 10.12
CA ASN A 109 0.73 6.13 8.87
C ASN A 109 0.99 7.62 9.07
N GLN A 110 2.22 8.05 8.79
CA GLN A 110 2.67 9.43 8.83
C GLN A 110 3.12 9.88 7.43
N VAL A 111 3.93 10.92 7.35
CA VAL A 111 4.26 11.59 6.09
C VAL A 111 5.07 10.69 5.14
N TRP A 112 5.88 9.77 5.65
CA TRP A 112 6.77 8.94 4.82
C TRP A 112 6.06 7.72 4.24
N GLU A 113 4.90 7.37 4.80
CA GLU A 113 4.07 6.24 4.40
C GLU A 113 2.92 6.65 3.47
N ARG A 114 2.88 7.93 3.09
CA ARG A 114 1.83 8.52 2.26
C ARG A 114 2.33 8.84 0.86
N TYR A 115 1.45 8.55 -0.10
CA TYR A 115 1.71 8.77 -1.51
C TYR A 115 0.54 9.52 -2.13
N ASN A 116 0.83 10.55 -2.89
CA ASN A 116 -0.14 11.12 -3.83
C ASN A 116 -0.28 10.13 -5.00
N LYS A 117 -1.49 9.58 -5.17
CA LYS A 117 -1.80 8.70 -6.29
C LYS A 117 -2.10 9.53 -7.53
N VAL A 118 -1.47 9.19 -8.65
CA VAL A 118 -1.76 9.76 -9.96
C VAL A 118 -2.36 8.66 -10.83
N ASP A 119 -3.57 8.87 -11.34
CA ASP A 119 -4.18 8.01 -12.34
C ASP A 119 -3.68 8.42 -13.73
N ASN A 120 -3.09 7.48 -14.48
CA ASN A 120 -2.57 7.73 -15.82
C ASN A 120 -3.61 7.33 -16.88
N ALA A 121 -3.55 7.96 -18.05
CA ALA A 121 -4.49 7.70 -19.15
C ALA A 121 -4.40 6.27 -19.72
N ASP A 122 -3.29 5.57 -19.50
CA ASP A 122 -3.04 4.19 -19.94
C ASP A 122 -3.54 3.12 -18.95
N GLY A 123 -4.29 3.52 -17.92
CA GLY A 123 -4.83 2.63 -16.89
C GLY A 123 -3.81 2.19 -15.83
N THR A 124 -2.57 2.68 -15.89
CA THR A 124 -1.62 2.56 -14.78
C THR A 124 -1.84 3.65 -13.74
N ILE A 125 -1.21 3.50 -12.59
CA ILE A 125 -1.03 4.57 -11.61
C ILE A 125 0.44 4.94 -11.47
N SER A 126 0.69 6.08 -10.86
CA SER A 126 1.98 6.44 -10.28
C SER A 126 1.80 6.86 -8.81
N LEU A 127 2.78 6.52 -7.98
CA LEU A 127 2.82 6.90 -6.57
C LEU A 127 3.89 7.97 -6.39
N ARG A 128 3.51 9.15 -5.92
CA ARG A 128 4.45 10.23 -5.57
C ARG A 128 4.56 10.36 -4.06
N ALA A 129 5.71 10.04 -3.49
CA ALA A 129 5.92 10.08 -2.05
C ALA A 129 5.73 11.51 -1.52
N VAL A 130 4.92 11.68 -0.48
CA VAL A 130 4.63 13.00 0.09
C VAL A 130 5.89 13.61 0.71
N MET A 131 6.78 12.79 1.27
CA MET A 131 7.95 13.26 2.00
C MET A 131 9.01 14.00 1.16
N ASN A 132 9.11 13.72 -0.15
CA ASN A 132 10.08 14.36 -1.04
C ASN A 132 9.53 14.77 -2.42
N ASN A 133 8.23 14.60 -2.67
CA ASN A 133 7.58 14.89 -3.95
C ASN A 133 8.16 14.12 -5.16
N LYS A 134 8.82 12.98 -4.95
CA LYS A 134 9.35 12.14 -6.02
C LYS A 134 8.44 10.95 -6.29
N TYR A 135 8.38 10.54 -7.55
CA TYR A 135 7.71 9.31 -7.96
C TYR A 135 8.52 8.08 -7.55
N VAL A 136 7.79 7.07 -7.10
CA VAL A 136 8.29 5.71 -6.86
C VAL A 136 8.67 5.10 -8.19
N CYS A 137 9.91 4.66 -8.33
CA CYS A 137 10.49 4.04 -9.51
C CYS A 137 10.87 2.60 -9.20
N ALA A 138 10.49 1.66 -10.05
CA ALA A 138 11.08 0.32 -10.06
C ALA A 138 12.40 0.37 -10.84
N GLU A 139 13.53 0.38 -10.14
CA GLU A 139 14.87 0.59 -10.71
C GLU A 139 15.31 -0.57 -11.63
N GLN A 140 14.92 -0.53 -12.91
CA GLN A 140 15.12 -1.64 -13.85
C GLN A 140 16.59 -1.94 -14.16
N ASN A 141 17.47 -0.99 -13.89
CA ASN A 141 18.92 -1.13 -14.04
C ASN A 141 19.60 -1.76 -12.81
N LEU A 142 18.85 -2.13 -11.78
CA LEU A 142 19.34 -2.80 -10.58
C LEU A 142 18.73 -4.20 -10.45
N ASN A 143 19.43 -5.08 -9.74
CA ASN A 143 18.97 -6.45 -9.52
C ASN A 143 17.60 -6.50 -8.83
N ASP A 144 16.68 -7.30 -9.35
CA ASP A 144 15.31 -7.47 -8.87
C ASP A 144 14.42 -6.21 -8.93
N SER A 145 14.86 -5.12 -9.59
CA SER A 145 14.07 -3.90 -9.74
C SER A 145 13.52 -3.33 -8.42
N PRO A 146 14.40 -2.89 -7.49
CA PRO A 146 14.01 -2.33 -6.21
C PRO A 146 13.25 -1.01 -6.37
N LEU A 147 12.30 -0.75 -5.47
CA LEU A 147 11.44 0.44 -5.53
C LEU A 147 12.02 1.60 -4.72
N THR A 148 12.29 2.72 -5.39
CA THR A 148 12.86 3.94 -4.76
C THR A 148 12.05 5.17 -5.16
N ALA A 149 11.72 6.05 -4.21
CA ALA A 149 11.04 7.31 -4.50
C ALA A 149 12.03 8.43 -4.84
N ASN A 150 12.48 8.48 -6.10
CA ASN A 150 13.57 9.37 -6.53
C ASN A 150 13.39 10.00 -7.92
N ARG A 151 12.25 9.81 -8.60
CA ARG A 151 12.02 10.35 -9.95
C ARG A 151 11.17 11.62 -9.97
N ASP A 152 11.52 12.56 -10.83
CA ASP A 152 10.75 13.79 -11.05
C ASP A 152 9.55 13.60 -11.98
N ASN A 153 9.63 12.63 -12.89
CA ASN A 153 8.63 12.36 -13.90
C ASN A 153 8.18 10.90 -13.85
N ASN A 154 6.98 10.62 -14.35
CA ASN A 154 6.39 9.29 -14.41
C ASN A 154 6.28 8.76 -15.84
N LEU A 155 7.43 8.60 -16.49
CA LEU A 155 7.51 8.30 -17.93
C LEU A 155 7.57 6.80 -18.26
N GLY A 156 7.79 5.93 -17.27
CA GLY A 156 7.72 4.49 -17.52
C GLY A 156 7.94 3.62 -16.29
N TRP A 157 9.11 3.72 -15.66
CA TRP A 157 9.49 2.86 -14.52
C TRP A 157 8.73 3.22 -13.24
N GLU A 158 8.03 4.36 -13.25
CA GLU A 158 7.25 4.89 -12.15
C GLU A 158 5.75 4.56 -12.26
N LYS A 159 5.42 3.67 -13.20
CA LYS A 159 4.05 3.25 -13.48
C LYS A 159 3.80 1.85 -12.95
N PHE A 160 2.65 1.65 -12.34
CA PHE A 160 2.24 0.38 -11.76
C PHE A 160 0.78 0.10 -12.09
N TYR A 161 0.44 -1.18 -12.26
CA TYR A 161 -0.94 -1.63 -12.15
C TYR A 161 -1.23 -1.95 -10.68
N VAL A 162 -2.39 -1.52 -10.19
CA VAL A 162 -2.95 -1.99 -8.93
C VAL A 162 -4.02 -3.01 -9.25
N VAL A 163 -3.90 -4.22 -8.71
CA VAL A 163 -4.88 -5.28 -8.91
C VAL A 163 -5.47 -5.65 -7.56
N ILE A 164 -6.79 -5.54 -7.44
CA ILE A 164 -7.55 -5.92 -6.25
C ILE A 164 -7.73 -7.44 -6.24
N ILE A 165 -7.63 -8.06 -5.07
CA ILE A 165 -7.81 -9.50 -4.85
C ILE A 165 -8.80 -9.80 -3.73
#